data_AF-A0ABD6EM79-F1
#
_entry.id   AF-A0ABD6EM79-F1
#
_cell.length_a   1.000
_cell.length_b   1.000
_cell.length_c   1.000
_cell.angle_alpha   90.00
_cell.angle_beta   90.00
_cell.angle_gamma   90.00
#
_symmetry.space_group_name_H-M   'P 1'
#
loop_
_entity.id
_entity.type
_entity.pdbx_description
1 polymer ?
#
loop_
_entity_poly.entity_id
_entity_poly.type
_entity_poly.pdbx_seq_one_letter_code
_entity_poly.pdbx_strand_id
1 'polypeptide(L)'
;MIDLLQYCLQIPCDMPLKPLLIGLLLPCSLGSIGRICFDKNADCFETIASDSEPCNLTNSVVAQICPKSCGKCALEKLPEFYDIKKIPKNLVPVAFLVGKWRSEFSGKAFFPTTPTFTFGEEIDFRISTDPHSGQGLLNFS
;
A
#
# COMPACT_ATOMS: atom_id res chain seq x y z
N MET A 1 7.60 5.53 -3.94
CA MET A 1 7.89 4.33 -3.14
C MET A 1 6.59 3.99 -2.45
N ILE A 2 5.91 2.92 -2.89
CA ILE A 2 4.57 2.56 -2.44
C ILE A 2 4.67 2.05 -1.00
N ASP A 3 4.14 2.81 -0.04
CA ASP A 3 4.07 2.45 1.37
C ASP A 3 2.99 1.38 1.61
N LEU A 4 3.27 0.16 1.14
CA LEU A 4 2.63 -1.05 1.66
C LEU A 4 3.12 -1.41 3.08
N LEU A 5 3.98 -0.58 3.67
CA LEU A 5 4.44 -0.71 5.06
C LEU A 5 3.38 -0.26 6.09
N GLN A 6 2.39 0.53 5.68
CA GLN A 6 1.41 1.10 6.62
C GLN A 6 0.46 0.04 7.21
N TYR A 7 0.22 -1.09 6.54
CA TYR A 7 -0.59 -2.18 7.11
C TYR A 7 0.16 -3.03 8.14
N CYS A 8 1.48 -2.93 8.24
CA CYS A 8 2.27 -3.57 9.31
C CYS A 8 2.46 -2.68 10.54
N LEU A 9 2.11 -1.39 10.47
CA LEU A 9 2.36 -0.40 11.53
C LEU A 9 1.15 -0.12 12.44
N GLN A 10 0.18 -1.03 12.50
CA GLN A 10 -0.83 -1.03 13.58
C GLN A 10 -0.30 -1.76 14.83
N ILE A 11 0.93 -1.46 15.25
CA ILE A 11 1.39 -1.69 16.62
C ILE A 11 1.73 -0.31 17.16
N PRO A 12 1.04 0.20 18.19
CA PRO A 12 1.39 1.49 18.76
C PRO A 12 2.74 1.37 19.45
N CYS A 13 3.81 1.81 18.79
CA CYS A 13 5.04 2.20 19.48
C CYS A 13 4.87 3.63 19.99
N ASP A 14 3.92 3.82 20.90
CA ASP A 14 3.82 5.03 21.70
C ASP A 14 4.61 4.76 23.00
N MET A 15 5.78 5.38 23.13
CA MET A 15 6.49 5.48 24.40
C MET A 15 6.96 6.92 24.61
N PRO A 16 6.45 7.62 25.64
CA PRO A 16 7.23 8.67 26.27
C PRO A 16 8.30 8.04 27.17
N LEU A 17 9.53 8.45 26.93
CA LEU A 17 10.72 8.13 27.72
C LEU A 17 10.49 8.39 29.22
N LYS A 18 10.65 7.36 30.06
CA LYS A 18 11.05 7.53 31.48
C LYS A 18 11.82 6.30 31.96
N PRO A 19 13.05 6.47 32.48
CA PRO A 19 13.84 5.36 32.98
C PRO A 19 13.47 5.13 34.44
N LEU A 20 13.15 3.90 34.82
CA LEU A 20 13.38 3.40 36.17
C LEU A 20 13.37 1.86 36.15
N LEU A 21 14.42 1.33 36.77
CA LEU A 21 14.77 -0.08 36.93
C LEU A 21 13.59 -0.92 37.45
N ILE A 22 13.49 -2.17 36.96
CA ILE A 22 13.55 -3.44 37.73
C ILE A 22 12.98 -4.55 36.84
N GLY A 23 13.67 -5.69 36.85
CA GLY A 23 13.58 -6.73 35.85
C GLY A 23 12.27 -7.53 35.81
N LEU A 24 11.98 -7.99 34.60
CA LEU A 24 11.54 -9.35 34.32
C LEU A 24 12.01 -9.64 32.89
N LEU A 25 12.93 -10.58 32.72
CA LEU A 25 13.28 -11.13 31.42
C LEU A 25 12.10 -11.98 30.93
N LEU A 26 11.05 -11.32 30.42
CA LEU A 26 10.17 -11.99 29.47
C LEU A 26 11.00 -12.21 28.20
N PRO A 27 11.18 -13.45 27.73
CA PRO A 27 11.70 -13.65 26.39
C PRO A 27 10.71 -12.97 25.46
N CYS A 28 11.15 -11.89 24.81
CA CYS A 28 10.49 -11.37 23.63
C CYS A 28 10.43 -12.57 22.68
N SER A 29 9.27 -13.22 22.58
CA SER A 29 9.07 -14.27 21.61
C SER A 29 9.43 -13.64 20.28
N LEU A 30 10.44 -14.20 19.61
CA LEU A 30 10.74 -13.92 18.22
C LEU A 30 9.41 -14.03 17.47
N GLY A 31 8.79 -12.88 17.21
CA GLY A 31 7.76 -12.80 16.20
C GLY A 31 8.41 -13.40 14.97
N SER A 32 7.74 -14.41 14.41
CA SER A 32 8.10 -14.99 13.12
C SER A 32 8.51 -13.85 12.20
N ILE A 33 9.80 -13.79 11.83
CA ILE A 33 10.30 -12.84 10.84
C ILE A 33 9.45 -13.11 9.61
N GLY A 34 8.44 -12.26 9.40
CA GLY A 34 7.57 -12.35 8.24
C GLY A 34 8.50 -12.39 7.04
N ARG A 35 8.39 -13.43 6.22
CA ARG A 35 9.21 -13.50 5.00
C ARG A 35 8.96 -12.21 4.24
N ILE A 36 10.00 -11.38 4.14
CA ILE A 36 9.92 -10.11 3.41
C ILE A 36 9.60 -10.49 1.98
N CYS A 37 8.37 -10.20 1.56
CA CYS A 37 7.97 -10.43 0.19
C CYS A 37 8.01 -9.12 -0.59
N PHE A 38 8.74 -9.16 -1.68
CA PHE A 38 8.89 -8.09 -2.64
C PHE A 38 8.77 -8.66 -4.04
N ASP A 39 8.37 -7.81 -4.97
CA ASP A 39 8.44 -8.14 -6.38
C ASP A 39 9.89 -8.05 -6.86
N LYS A 40 10.30 -8.99 -7.70
CA LYS A 40 11.67 -9.05 -8.24
C LYS A 40 11.87 -8.07 -9.40
N ASN A 41 10.80 -7.62 -10.04
CA ASN A 41 10.83 -6.60 -11.08
C ASN A 41 10.04 -5.36 -10.65
N ALA A 42 10.50 -4.19 -11.07
CA ALA A 42 9.84 -2.91 -10.80
C ALA A 42 8.51 -2.78 -11.58
N ASP A 43 8.43 -3.37 -12.78
CA ASP A 43 7.25 -3.26 -13.65
C ASP A 43 6.11 -4.22 -13.27
N CYS A 44 6.29 -4.99 -12.19
CA CYS A 44 5.30 -5.96 -11.74
C CYS A 44 3.93 -5.33 -11.50
N PHE A 45 3.90 -4.12 -10.94
CA PHE A 45 2.65 -3.41 -10.67
C PHE A 45 1.87 -3.14 -11.96
N GLU A 46 2.51 -2.54 -12.96
CA GLU A 46 1.90 -2.17 -14.24
C GLU A 46 1.50 -3.41 -15.06
N THR A 47 2.34 -4.44 -15.03
CA THR A 47 2.08 -5.72 -15.70
C THR A 47 0.79 -6.35 -15.17
N ILE A 48 0.63 -6.41 -13.83
CA ILE A 48 -0.55 -7.01 -13.20
C ILE A 48 -1.80 -6.13 -13.35
N ALA A 49 -1.65 -4.80 -13.38
CA ALA A 49 -2.75 -3.89 -13.69
C ALA A 49 -3.29 -4.11 -15.12
N SER A 50 -2.40 -4.40 -16.06
CA SER A 50 -2.76 -4.63 -17.47
C SER A 50 -3.38 -6.01 -17.71
N ASP A 51 -2.75 -7.05 -17.17
CA ASP A 51 -3.23 -8.43 -17.27
C ASP A 51 -2.87 -9.22 -16.00
N SER A 52 -3.91 -9.66 -15.28
CA SER A 52 -3.79 -10.39 -14.02
C SER A 52 -3.93 -11.91 -14.17
N GLU A 53 -4.32 -12.41 -15.34
CA GLU A 53 -4.46 -13.85 -15.60
C GLU A 53 -3.19 -14.66 -15.27
N PRO A 54 -1.97 -14.17 -15.57
CA PRO A 54 -0.73 -14.89 -15.26
C PRO A 54 -0.54 -15.16 -13.77
N CYS A 55 -1.21 -14.45 -12.85
CA CYS A 55 -1.10 -14.70 -11.41
C CYS A 55 -1.78 -16.00 -10.97
N ASN A 56 -2.83 -16.44 -11.69
CA ASN A 56 -3.60 -17.64 -11.36
C ASN A 56 -2.88 -18.93 -11.81
N LEU A 57 -1.94 -18.80 -12.75
CA LEU A 57 -1.17 -19.92 -13.27
C LEU A 57 -0.02 -20.28 -12.31
N THR A 58 0.06 -21.55 -11.91
CA THR A 58 1.07 -22.06 -10.96
C THR A 58 2.51 -21.95 -11.48
N ASN A 59 2.72 -22.07 -12.79
CA ASN A 59 4.05 -22.04 -13.43
C ASN A 59 4.30 -20.79 -14.29
N SER A 60 3.50 -19.74 -14.12
CA SER A 60 3.72 -18.48 -14.83
C SER A 60 4.99 -17.79 -14.34
N VAL A 61 5.81 -17.32 -15.28
CA VAL A 61 6.99 -16.51 -15.02
C VAL A 61 6.62 -15.25 -14.24
N VAL A 62 5.52 -14.59 -14.60
CA VAL A 62 5.01 -13.40 -13.92
C VAL A 62 4.70 -13.72 -12.46
N ALA A 63 4.07 -14.87 -12.18
CA ALA A 63 3.69 -15.25 -10.83
C ALA A 63 4.89 -15.63 -9.93
N GLN A 64 6.05 -15.93 -10.52
CA GLN A 64 7.32 -16.20 -9.82
C GLN A 64 8.19 -14.94 -9.64
N ILE A 65 8.06 -13.97 -10.55
CA ILE A 65 8.76 -12.68 -10.51
C ILE A 65 8.00 -11.67 -9.64
N CYS A 66 6.68 -11.69 -9.68
CA CYS A 66 5.80 -10.70 -9.06
C CYS A 66 4.91 -11.30 -7.95
N PRO A 67 5.48 -11.97 -6.93
CA PRO A 67 4.68 -12.66 -5.92
C PRO A 67 3.90 -11.68 -5.02
N LYS A 68 4.38 -10.44 -4.84
CA LYS A 68 3.70 -9.42 -4.03
C LYS A 68 2.55 -8.81 -4.81
N SER A 69 2.79 -8.35 -6.04
CA SER A 69 1.74 -7.78 -6.90
C SER A 69 0.63 -8.78 -7.22
N CYS A 70 0.94 -10.08 -7.34
CA CYS A 70 -0.08 -11.12 -7.49
C CYS A 70 -0.87 -11.41 -6.20
N GLY A 71 -0.46 -10.87 -5.05
CA GLY A 71 -1.07 -11.10 -3.74
C GLY A 71 -0.74 -12.46 -3.13
N LYS A 72 0.32 -13.15 -3.57
CA LYS A 72 0.75 -14.46 -3.02
C LYS A 72 1.45 -14.34 -1.67
N CYS A 73 1.74 -13.11 -1.26
CA CYS A 73 2.58 -12.82 -0.10
C CYS A 73 1.85 -12.23 1.09
N ALA A 74 0.60 -11.80 0.91
CA ALA A 74 -0.13 -11.20 1.98
C ALA A 74 -0.63 -12.30 2.94
N LEU A 75 -0.33 -12.16 4.23
CA LEU A 75 -0.88 -13.02 5.28
C LEU A 75 -2.40 -12.80 5.44
N GLU A 76 -2.86 -11.60 5.06
CA GLU A 76 -4.26 -11.22 5.06
C GLU A 76 -4.71 -10.82 3.65
N LYS A 77 -5.99 -11.04 3.35
CA LYS A 77 -6.56 -10.70 2.06
C LYS A 77 -6.64 -9.17 1.92
N LEU A 78 -6.02 -8.63 0.87
CA LEU A 78 -6.12 -7.21 0.55
C LEU A 78 -7.58 -6.80 0.29
N PRO A 79 -8.04 -5.64 0.78
CA PRO A 79 -9.36 -5.13 0.45
C PRO A 79 -9.56 -5.00 -1.06
N GLU A 80 -10.77 -5.32 -1.53
CA GLU A 80 -11.08 -5.35 -2.97
C GLU A 80 -10.84 -4.00 -3.66
N PHE A 81 -11.10 -2.89 -2.97
CA PHE A 81 -10.88 -1.54 -3.50
C PHE A 81 -9.41 -1.15 -3.65
N TYR A 82 -8.47 -1.97 -3.19
CA TYR A 82 -7.03 -1.83 -3.45
C TYR A 82 -6.46 -2.97 -4.30
N ASP A 83 -7.29 -3.96 -4.69
CA ASP A 83 -6.81 -5.06 -5.50
C ASP A 83 -6.61 -4.61 -6.94
N ILE A 84 -5.35 -4.37 -7.32
CA ILE A 84 -4.95 -3.90 -8.64
C ILE A 84 -5.41 -4.85 -9.75
N LYS A 85 -5.60 -6.16 -9.44
CA LYS A 85 -6.12 -7.14 -10.41
C LYS A 85 -7.55 -6.84 -10.84
N LYS A 86 -8.29 -6.10 -10.04
CA LYS A 86 -9.69 -5.69 -10.29
C LYS A 86 -9.78 -4.32 -10.94
N ILE A 87 -8.65 -3.72 -11.32
CA ILE A 87 -8.68 -2.40 -11.92
C ILE A 87 -9.38 -2.45 -13.29
N PRO A 88 -10.31 -1.52 -13.57
CA PRO A 88 -10.91 -1.39 -14.88
C PRO A 88 -9.86 -1.08 -15.96
N LYS A 89 -10.01 -1.68 -17.15
CA LYS A 89 -9.03 -1.55 -18.25
C LYS A 89 -8.77 -0.10 -18.68
N ASN A 90 -9.76 0.78 -18.55
CA ASN A 90 -9.62 2.21 -18.84
C ASN A 90 -8.76 2.97 -17.82
N LEU A 91 -8.54 2.41 -16.63
CA LEU A 91 -7.79 3.03 -15.54
C LEU A 91 -6.37 2.47 -15.37
N VAL A 92 -5.95 1.51 -16.19
CA VAL A 92 -4.59 0.94 -16.17
C VAL A 92 -3.49 2.02 -16.20
N PRO A 93 -3.58 3.10 -17.03
CA PRO A 93 -2.54 4.14 -17.06
C PRO A 93 -2.38 4.91 -15.74
N VAL A 94 -3.41 4.91 -14.89
CA VAL A 94 -3.41 5.59 -13.58
C VAL A 94 -3.45 4.59 -12.42
N ALA A 95 -3.24 3.30 -12.70
CA ALA A 95 -3.30 2.24 -11.69
C ALA A 95 -2.35 2.49 -10.53
N PHE A 96 -1.19 3.08 -10.81
CA PHE A 96 -0.16 3.34 -9.81
C PHE A 96 -0.66 4.21 -8.67
N LEU A 97 -1.73 5.01 -8.87
CA LEU A 97 -2.32 5.85 -7.84
C LEU A 97 -3.04 5.04 -6.76
N VAL A 98 -3.54 3.84 -7.05
CA VAL A 98 -4.35 3.05 -6.10
C VAL A 98 -3.55 2.74 -4.83
N GLY A 99 -4.09 3.16 -3.69
CA GLY A 99 -3.45 3.03 -2.38
C GLY A 99 -3.47 4.33 -1.59
N LYS A 100 -2.81 4.29 -0.42
CA LYS A 100 -2.64 5.43 0.47
C LYS A 100 -1.29 6.08 0.24
N TRP A 101 -1.31 7.39 0.04
CA TRP A 101 -0.16 8.26 -0.09
C TRP A 101 -0.10 9.16 1.11
N ARG A 102 1.05 9.20 1.78
CA ARG A 102 1.23 10.03 2.96
C ARG A 102 2.44 10.92 2.78
N SER A 103 2.29 12.19 3.14
CA SER A 103 3.40 13.11 3.26
C SER A 103 3.24 13.92 4.55
N GLU A 104 4.22 13.86 5.44
CA GLU A 104 4.10 14.53 6.75
C GLU A 104 4.51 16.00 6.71
N PHE A 105 5.46 16.37 5.85
CA PHE A 105 6.06 17.72 5.82
C PHE A 105 6.42 18.24 4.41
N SER A 106 5.93 17.61 3.33
CA SER A 106 6.30 18.07 1.97
C SER A 106 5.39 19.17 1.41
N GLY A 107 4.14 19.27 1.89
CA GLY A 107 3.20 20.28 1.44
C GLY A 107 3.67 21.66 1.87
N LYS A 108 3.79 22.59 0.93
CA LYS A 108 4.08 24.01 1.19
C LYS A 108 3.02 24.86 0.53
N ALA A 109 2.27 25.61 1.34
CA ALA A 109 1.29 26.55 0.85
C ALA A 109 1.91 27.95 0.81
N PHE A 110 1.84 28.59 -0.36
CA PHE A 110 2.17 30.01 -0.53
C PHE A 110 0.94 30.73 -1.04
N PHE A 111 0.49 31.74 -0.30
CA PHE A 111 -0.63 32.58 -0.70
C PHE A 111 -0.32 34.04 -0.35
N PRO A 112 -0.66 35.04 -1.20
CA PRO A 112 -0.22 36.43 -0.97
C PRO A 112 -0.64 37.04 0.36
N THR A 113 -1.77 36.61 0.95
CA THR A 113 -2.33 37.17 2.19
C THR A 113 -2.20 36.25 3.41
N THR A 114 -1.62 35.06 3.26
CA THR A 114 -1.48 34.06 4.33
C THR A 114 -0.01 33.68 4.47
N PRO A 115 0.57 33.66 5.68
CA PRO A 115 1.98 33.31 5.85
C PRO A 115 2.26 31.91 5.32
N THR A 116 3.45 31.72 4.76
CA THR A 116 3.89 30.41 4.27
C THR A 116 3.91 29.40 5.41
N PHE A 117 3.26 28.26 5.22
CA PHE A 117 3.29 27.15 6.17
C PHE A 117 3.46 25.81 5.45
N THR A 118 3.91 24.81 6.20
CA THR A 118 3.98 23.43 5.76
C THR A 118 2.81 22.64 6.32
N PHE A 119 2.27 21.72 5.54
CA PHE A 119 1.23 20.80 5.99
C PHE A 119 1.56 19.36 5.59
N GLY A 120 1.07 18.42 6.39
CA GLY A 120 1.04 17.02 6.02
C GLY A 120 -0.27 16.69 5.33
N GLU A 121 -0.23 15.79 4.35
CA GLU A 121 -1.39 15.28 3.63
C GLU A 121 -1.39 13.74 3.64
N GLU A 122 -2.58 13.17 3.66
CA GLU A 122 -2.82 11.78 3.30
C GLU A 122 -3.85 11.79 2.19
N ILE A 123 -3.57 11.09 1.08
CA ILE A 123 -4.48 10.93 -0.06
C ILE A 123 -4.71 9.45 -0.25
N ASP A 124 -5.96 9.03 -0.29
CA ASP A 124 -6.35 7.64 -0.43
C ASP A 124 -7.12 7.42 -1.73
N PHE A 125 -6.50 6.77 -2.71
CA PHE A 125 -7.15 6.39 -3.97
C PHE A 125 -7.67 4.95 -3.91
N ARG A 126 -8.97 4.78 -4.15
CA ARG A 126 -9.67 3.50 -4.08
C ARG A 126 -10.39 3.20 -5.38
N ILE A 127 -10.38 1.94 -5.79
CA ILE A 127 -11.21 1.48 -6.91
C ILE A 127 -12.67 1.59 -6.48
N SER A 128 -13.49 2.27 -7.30
CA SER A 128 -14.92 2.38 -7.03
C SER A 128 -15.61 1.04 -7.25
N THR A 129 -16.42 0.62 -6.28
CA THR A 129 -17.25 -0.58 -6.37
C THR A 129 -18.66 -0.27 -6.86
N ASP A 130 -18.97 0.97 -7.25
CA ASP A 130 -20.31 1.35 -7.68
C ASP A 130 -20.61 0.82 -9.09
N PRO A 131 -21.56 -0.14 -9.22
CA PRO A 131 -21.91 -0.73 -10.50
C PRO A 131 -22.58 0.26 -11.47
N HIS A 132 -23.07 1.42 -11.00
CA HIS A 132 -23.74 2.42 -11.84
C HIS A 132 -22.77 3.32 -12.61
N SER A 133 -21.47 3.32 -12.26
CA SER A 133 -20.55 4.26 -12.89
C SER A 133 -20.22 3.92 -14.35
N GLY A 134 -20.45 2.68 -14.81
CA GLY A 134 -20.37 2.23 -16.21
C GLY A 134 -18.99 2.32 -16.88
N GLN A 135 -18.16 3.23 -16.40
CA GLN A 135 -16.79 3.53 -16.77
C GLN A 135 -16.05 3.43 -15.44
N GLY A 136 -15.10 2.51 -15.31
CA GLY A 136 -14.37 2.34 -14.05
C GLY A 136 -13.88 3.68 -13.49
N LEU A 137 -14.19 3.96 -12.22
CA LEU A 137 -13.80 5.19 -11.51
C LEU A 137 -12.87 4.90 -10.34
N LEU A 138 -12.06 5.90 -9.97
CA LEU A 138 -11.32 5.93 -8.72
C LEU A 138 -11.97 6.95 -7.78
N ASN A 139 -12.23 6.55 -6.54
CA ASN A 139 -12.59 7.44 -5.45
C ASN A 139 -11.32 7.96 -4.79
N PHE A 140 -11.33 9.21 -4.32
CA PHE A 140 -10.23 9.80 -3.57
C PHE A 140 -10.75 10.51 -2.31
N SER A 141 -9.96 10.47 -1.24
CA SER A 141 -10.21 11.20 0.02
C SER A 141 -8.94 11.71 0.64
#